data_AF-A0AAT9RXA4-F1
#
_entry.id   AF-A0AAT9RXA4-F1
#
_cell.length_a   1.000
_cell.length_b   1.000
_cell.length_c   1.000
_cell.angle_alpha   90.00
_cell.angle_beta   90.00
_cell.angle_gamma   90.00
#
_symmetry.space_group_name_H-M   'P 1'
#
loop_
_entity.id
_entity.type
_entity.pdbx_description
1 polymer ?
#
loop_
_entity_poly.entity_id
_entity_poly.type
_entity_poly.pdbx_seq_one_letter_code
_entity_poly.pdbx_strand_id
1 'polypeptide(L)'
;MPMPIWFPGWEGESYPSIVLFARRRMGYWIPKISRADHEEIIKDLLAKNVRPTWDAEHGCWTVSDDHFLQLAGVFLKRHPRVSVGREYNELEACNWRCKNAQSPRCTCSCQARNHAHVGSGKATG
;
A
#
# COMPACT_ATOMS: atom_id res chain seq x y z
N MET A 1 -12.00 0.22 14.14
CA MET A 1 -10.64 0.00 14.69
C MET A 1 -9.81 1.25 14.41
N PRO A 2 -9.03 1.77 15.38
CA PRO A 2 -8.16 2.91 15.13
C PRO A 2 -7.13 2.56 14.04
N MET A 3 -6.75 3.55 13.24
CA MET A 3 -5.63 3.38 12.31
C MET A 3 -4.34 3.17 13.13
N PRO A 4 -3.47 2.20 12.78
CA PRO A 4 -2.18 2.08 13.45
C PRO A 4 -1.39 3.38 13.29
N ILE A 5 -0.73 3.84 14.36
CA ILE A 5 -0.10 5.18 14.41
C ILE A 5 0.99 5.39 13.34
N TRP A 6 1.60 4.31 12.87
CA TRP A 6 2.68 4.32 11.88
C TRP A 6 2.18 4.21 10.44
N PHE A 7 0.87 4.02 10.21
CA PHE A 7 0.30 4.11 8.88
C PHE A 7 0.35 5.56 8.36
N PRO A 8 0.48 5.76 7.03
CA PRO A 8 0.48 7.10 6.45
C PRO A 8 -0.86 7.79 6.71
N GLY A 9 -0.81 8.91 7.44
CA GLY A 9 -1.93 9.82 7.67
C GLY A 9 -1.80 11.10 6.84
N TRP A 10 -2.92 11.81 6.66
CA TRP A 10 -2.94 13.12 5.99
C TRP A 10 -3.84 14.09 6.75
N GLU A 11 -3.30 15.19 7.28
CA GLU A 11 -4.04 16.36 7.80
C GLU A 11 -5.25 16.05 8.71
N GLY A 12 -5.16 15.01 9.54
CA GLY A 12 -6.27 14.60 10.43
C GLY A 12 -7.46 13.93 9.71
N GLU A 13 -7.39 13.77 8.40
CA GLU A 13 -8.34 12.98 7.62
C GLU A 13 -7.96 11.49 7.61
N SER A 14 -8.99 10.65 7.61
CA SER A 14 -8.87 9.19 7.61
C SER A 14 -9.26 8.65 6.23
N TYR A 15 -8.28 8.54 5.35
CA TYR A 15 -8.43 7.84 4.07
C TYR A 15 -8.09 6.36 4.22
N PRO A 16 -8.56 5.49 3.30
CA PRO A 16 -7.99 4.16 3.20
C PRO A 16 -6.49 4.26 2.99
N SER A 17 -5.77 3.39 3.68
CA SER A 17 -4.31 3.41 3.70
C SER A 17 -3.76 2.04 3.33
N ILE A 18 -2.72 2.02 2.51
CA ILE A 18 -1.98 0.82 2.13
C ILE A 18 -0.51 1.05 2.47
N VAL A 19 0.13 0.08 3.12
CA VAL A 19 1.57 0.10 3.38
C VAL A 19 2.24 -1.12 2.78
N LEU A 20 3.21 -0.91 1.90
CA LEU A 20 4.02 -1.97 1.30
C LEU A 20 5.19 -2.32 2.22
N PHE A 21 5.25 -3.56 2.70
CA PHE A 21 6.38 -4.06 3.50
C PHE A 21 7.48 -4.62 2.60
N ALA A 22 8.70 -4.72 3.13
CA ALA A 22 9.84 -5.33 2.42
C ALA A 22 9.68 -6.87 2.21
N ARG A 23 8.70 -7.50 2.87
CA ARG A 23 8.49 -8.97 2.91
C ARG A 23 7.38 -9.50 1.99
N ARG A 24 7.13 -8.87 0.84
CA ARG A 24 6.09 -9.28 -0.15
C ARG A 24 4.66 -9.32 0.41
N ARG A 25 4.42 -8.56 1.48
CA ARG A 25 3.09 -8.35 2.06
C ARG A 25 2.79 -6.86 2.08
N MET A 26 1.52 -6.54 2.10
CA MET A 26 1.06 -5.17 2.34
C MET A 26 0.05 -5.13 3.47
N GLY A 27 0.23 -4.16 4.36
CA GLY A 27 -0.78 -3.77 5.34
C GLY A 27 -1.85 -2.90 4.70
N TYR A 28 -3.08 -2.98 5.19
CA TYR A 28 -4.15 -2.08 4.78
C TYR A 28 -5.02 -1.67 5.96
N TRP A 29 -5.68 -0.52 5.81
CA TRP A 29 -6.65 -0.02 6.76
C TRP A 29 -7.76 0.73 6.03
N ILE A 30 -9.00 0.53 6.46
CA ILE A 30 -10.20 1.14 5.91
C ILE A 30 -10.87 1.94 7.04
N PRO A 31 -11.14 3.24 6.84
CA PRO A 31 -11.75 4.08 7.86
C PRO A 31 -13.16 3.61 8.23
N LYS A 32 -13.49 3.75 9.51
CA LYS A 32 -14.84 3.47 10.07
C LYS A 32 -15.31 2.01 9.92
N ILE A 33 -14.41 1.07 9.67
CA ILE A 33 -14.70 -0.36 9.60
C ILE A 33 -14.23 -1.07 10.89
N SER A 34 -15.00 -2.06 11.36
CA SER A 34 -14.61 -2.87 12.51
C SER A 34 -13.46 -3.83 12.15
N ARG A 35 -12.81 -4.44 13.13
CA ARG A 35 -11.72 -5.39 12.83
C ARG A 35 -12.23 -6.61 12.05
N ALA A 36 -13.41 -7.12 12.41
CA ALA A 36 -14.01 -8.29 11.78
C ALA A 36 -14.41 -7.98 10.32
N ASP A 37 -15.04 -6.84 10.10
CA ASP A 37 -15.55 -6.46 8.77
C ASP A 37 -14.43 -6.16 7.76
N HIS A 38 -13.23 -5.77 8.23
CA HIS A 38 -12.07 -5.57 7.34
C HIS A 38 -11.75 -6.84 6.53
N GLU A 39 -11.82 -8.00 7.18
CA GLU A 39 -11.49 -9.28 6.54
C GLU A 39 -12.49 -9.61 5.43
N GLU A 40 -13.78 -9.51 5.73
CA GLU A 40 -14.86 -9.79 4.78
C GLU A 40 -14.84 -8.84 3.60
N ILE A 41 -14.74 -7.53 3.86
CA ILE A 41 -14.67 -6.51 2.81
C ILE A 41 -13.51 -6.79 1.87
N ILE A 42 -12.31 -7.08 2.38
CA ILE A 42 -11.17 -7.33 1.50
C ILE A 42 -11.33 -8.59 0.65
N LYS A 43 -11.94 -9.65 1.17
CA LYS A 43 -12.26 -10.85 0.38
C LYS A 43 -13.20 -10.50 -0.78
N ASP A 44 -14.17 -9.63 -0.55
CA ASP A 44 -15.10 -9.17 -1.59
C ASP A 44 -14.43 -8.25 -2.62
N LEU A 45 -13.52 -7.37 -2.18
CA LEU A 45 -12.84 -6.40 -3.07
C LEU A 45 -11.77 -7.03 -3.96
N LEU A 46 -11.05 -8.05 -3.45
CA LEU A 46 -9.85 -8.58 -4.09
C LEU A 46 -10.03 -9.94 -4.79
N ALA A 47 -11.28 -10.40 -4.92
CA ALA A 47 -11.69 -11.68 -5.50
C ALA A 47 -11.43 -12.92 -4.61
N LYS A 48 -12.07 -14.03 -5.01
CA LYS A 48 -11.96 -15.35 -4.36
C LYS A 48 -10.53 -15.85 -4.48
N ASN A 49 -9.79 -15.89 -3.37
CA ASN A 49 -8.46 -16.49 -3.10
C ASN A 49 -7.54 -15.56 -2.29
N VAL A 50 -7.99 -14.35 -1.94
CA VAL A 50 -7.26 -13.53 -0.98
C VAL A 50 -7.33 -14.16 0.41
N ARG A 51 -6.18 -14.16 1.08
CA ARG A 51 -6.02 -14.61 2.46
C ARG A 51 -5.57 -13.43 3.32
N PRO A 52 -6.50 -12.59 3.82
CA PRO A 52 -6.15 -11.59 4.81
C PRO A 52 -5.57 -12.29 6.05
N THR A 53 -4.53 -11.71 6.63
CA THR A 53 -3.91 -12.22 7.85
C THR A 53 -3.71 -11.06 8.80
N TRP A 54 -4.12 -11.23 10.05
CA TRP A 54 -3.81 -10.27 11.09
C TRP A 54 -2.33 -10.37 11.45
N ASP A 55 -1.63 -9.25 11.34
CA ASP A 55 -0.25 -9.09 11.80
C ASP A 55 -0.28 -8.45 13.20
N ALA A 56 0.03 -9.24 14.21
CA ALA A 56 -0.01 -8.78 15.61
C ALA A 56 1.13 -7.83 15.97
N GLU A 57 2.30 -7.98 15.34
CA GLU A 57 3.46 -7.11 15.54
C GLU A 57 3.15 -5.68 15.07
N HIS A 58 2.53 -5.58 13.90
CA HIS A 58 2.20 -4.30 13.26
C HIS A 58 0.80 -3.80 13.65
N GLY A 59 -0.03 -4.64 14.26
CA GLY A 59 -1.40 -4.32 14.65
C GLY A 59 -2.30 -4.01 13.45
N CYS A 60 -2.13 -4.70 12.32
CA CYS A 60 -2.88 -4.43 11.09
C CYS A 60 -3.27 -5.70 10.33
N TRP A 61 -4.23 -5.57 9.42
CA TRP A 61 -4.52 -6.62 8.45
C TRP A 61 -3.56 -6.55 7.27
N THR A 62 -3.16 -7.71 6.76
CA THR A 62 -2.21 -7.82 5.67
C THR A 62 -2.68 -8.81 4.59
N VAL A 63 -2.29 -8.57 3.34
CA VAL A 63 -2.46 -9.49 2.20
C VAL A 63 -1.17 -9.53 1.37
N SER A 64 -1.12 -10.39 0.34
CA SER A 64 -0.01 -10.34 -0.64
C SER A 64 0.08 -8.96 -1.29
N ASP A 65 1.30 -8.46 -1.47
CA ASP A 65 1.56 -7.22 -2.21
C ASP A 65 1.17 -7.32 -3.70
N ASP A 66 0.94 -8.54 -4.20
CA ASP A 66 0.44 -8.76 -5.55
C ASP A 66 -0.96 -8.19 -5.80
N HIS A 67 -1.70 -7.88 -4.74
CA HIS A 67 -3.00 -7.20 -4.87
C HIS A 67 -2.91 -5.68 -4.82
N PHE A 68 -1.71 -5.08 -4.69
CA PHE A 68 -1.54 -3.64 -4.48
C PHE A 68 -2.31 -2.78 -5.49
N LEU A 69 -2.09 -3.02 -6.80
CA LEU A 69 -2.72 -2.23 -7.85
C LEU A 69 -4.24 -2.39 -7.87
N GLN A 70 -4.72 -3.60 -7.60
CA GLN A 70 -6.15 -3.87 -7.52
C GLN A 70 -6.77 -3.14 -6.32
N LEU A 71 -6.17 -3.26 -5.14
CA LEU A 71 -6.68 -2.64 -3.92
C LEU A 71 -6.66 -1.11 -4.00
N ALA A 72 -5.54 -0.53 -4.45
CA ALA A 72 -5.41 0.91 -4.64
C ALA A 72 -6.45 1.42 -5.66
N GLY A 73 -6.64 0.69 -6.77
CA GLY A 73 -7.65 1.03 -7.77
C GLY A 73 -9.08 0.96 -7.22
N VAL A 74 -9.40 -0.04 -6.39
CA VAL A 74 -10.71 -0.15 -5.73
C VAL A 74 -10.93 1.00 -4.73
N PHE A 75 -9.92 1.36 -3.93
CA PHE A 75 -10.03 2.48 -3.00
C PHE A 75 -10.20 3.80 -3.74
N LEU A 76 -9.45 4.06 -4.80
CA LEU A 76 -9.57 5.29 -5.60
C LEU A 76 -10.91 5.40 -6.34
N LYS A 77 -11.58 4.28 -6.63
CA LYS A 77 -12.96 4.30 -7.17
C LYS A 77 -14.01 4.72 -6.14
N ARG A 78 -13.72 4.57 -4.84
CA ARG A 78 -14.68 4.75 -3.73
C ARG A 78 -14.36 5.95 -2.85
N HIS A 79 -13.12 6.41 -2.87
CA HIS A 79 -12.60 7.46 -2.00
C HIS A 79 -11.84 8.48 -2.85
N PRO A 80 -11.91 9.78 -2.51
CA PRO A 80 -11.23 10.82 -3.26
C PRO A 80 -9.71 10.70 -3.18
N ARG A 81 -9.18 10.06 -2.13
CA ARG A 81 -7.75 9.86 -1.88
C ARG A 81 -7.49 8.51 -1.25
N VAL A 82 -6.29 8.00 -1.45
CA VAL A 82 -5.72 6.82 -0.78
C VAL A 82 -4.32 7.17 -0.29
N SER A 83 -4.01 6.86 0.96
CA SER A 83 -2.66 7.03 1.49
C SER A 83 -1.83 5.79 1.18
N VAL A 84 -0.68 5.95 0.53
CA VAL A 84 0.23 4.84 0.22
C VAL A 84 1.57 5.08 0.89
N GLY A 85 1.96 4.16 1.74
CA GLY A 85 3.26 4.12 2.41
C GLY A 85 4.10 2.95 1.89
N ARG A 86 5.41 3.07 2.04
CA ARG A 86 6.33 1.95 1.84
C ARG A 86 7.31 1.94 2.99
N GLU A 87 7.53 0.75 3.54
CA GLU A 87 8.58 0.52 4.53
C GLU A 87 9.94 0.87 3.92
N TYR A 88 10.71 1.69 4.64
CA TYR A 88 12.06 2.03 4.23
C TYR A 88 13.02 0.91 4.61
N ASN A 89 13.84 0.46 3.65
CA ASN A 89 14.89 -0.50 3.88
C ASN A 89 16.18 0.06 3.27
N GLU A 90 17.16 0.38 4.11
CA GLU A 90 18.45 0.96 3.70
C GLU A 90 19.28 0.02 2.83
N LEU A 91 19.06 -1.30 2.94
CA LEU A 91 19.72 -2.31 2.11
C LEU A 91 19.07 -2.42 0.72
N GLU A 92 17.86 -1.89 0.54
CA GLU A 92 17.14 -1.86 -0.73
C GLU A 92 17.43 -0.57 -1.52
N ALA A 93 18.71 -0.31 -1.74
CA ALA A 93 19.16 0.75 -2.64
C ALA A 93 18.59 0.57 -4.06
N CYS A 94 18.45 1.67 -4.79
CA CYS A 94 17.97 1.62 -6.18
C CYS A 94 18.90 0.74 -7.04
N ASN A 95 18.36 -0.33 -7.60
CA ASN A 95 19.09 -1.24 -8.48
C ASN A 95 18.57 -1.16 -9.93
N TRP A 96 19.20 -1.93 -10.82
CA TRP A 96 18.86 -1.95 -12.24
C TRP A 96 17.40 -2.36 -12.51
N ARG A 97 16.78 -3.17 -11.64
CA ARG A 97 15.37 -3.58 -11.80
C ARG A 97 14.43 -2.40 -11.65
N CYS A 98 14.66 -1.51 -10.68
CA CYS A 98 13.95 -0.24 -10.56
C CYS A 98 14.11 0.63 -11.81
N LYS A 99 15.36 0.80 -12.23
CA LYS A 99 15.74 1.69 -13.33
C LYS A 99 15.20 1.25 -14.69
N ASN A 100 14.76 0.00 -14.81
CA ASN A 100 14.18 -0.58 -16.03
C ASN A 100 12.77 -1.13 -15.80
N ALA A 101 12.14 -0.79 -14.67
CA ALA A 101 10.84 -1.34 -14.31
C ALA A 101 9.76 -0.85 -15.29
N GLN A 102 9.06 -1.81 -15.89
CA GLN A 102 7.89 -1.59 -16.74
C GLN A 102 6.57 -1.56 -15.95
N SER A 103 6.63 -1.90 -14.67
CA SER A 103 5.49 -1.89 -13.76
C SER A 103 5.79 -0.94 -12.60
N PRO A 104 4.79 -0.33 -11.95
CA PRO A 104 5.00 0.51 -10.77
C PRO A 104 5.52 -0.27 -9.55
N ARG A 105 5.67 -1.59 -9.65
CA ARG A 105 6.23 -2.40 -8.57
C ARG A 105 7.74 -2.31 -8.59
N CYS A 106 8.26 -1.68 -7.54
CA CYS A 106 9.67 -1.76 -7.18
C CYS A 106 9.80 -2.04 -5.69
N THR A 107 10.73 -2.93 -5.32
CA THR A 107 11.14 -3.13 -3.93
C THR A 107 12.28 -2.20 -3.51
N CYS A 108 12.46 -1.06 -4.17
CA CYS A 108 13.55 -0.15 -3.89
C CYS A 108 13.10 1.03 -3.02
N SER A 109 13.93 1.44 -2.08
CA SER A 109 13.62 2.56 -1.15
C SER A 109 13.98 3.93 -1.72
N CYS A 110 14.14 4.05 -3.04
CA CYS A 110 14.45 5.31 -3.72
C CYS A 110 13.24 6.22 -3.98
N GLN A 111 12.08 5.93 -3.37
CA GLN A 111 10.83 6.68 -3.55
C GLN A 111 10.43 6.82 -5.04
N ALA A 112 10.68 5.78 -5.83
CA ALA A 112 10.49 5.77 -7.29
C ALA A 112 11.24 6.87 -8.08
N ARG A 113 12.16 7.62 -7.47
CA ARG A 113 12.90 8.74 -8.12
C ARG A 113 13.65 8.33 -9.39
N ASN A 114 14.08 7.07 -9.46
CA ASN A 114 14.87 6.52 -10.54
C ASN A 114 14.10 5.46 -11.36
N HIS A 115 12.78 5.40 -11.23
CA HIS A 115 11.95 4.41 -11.91
C HIS A 115 11.86 4.73 -13.40
N ALA A 116 12.15 3.77 -14.29
CA ALA A 116 12.22 4.01 -15.74
C ALA A 116 10.95 4.63 -16.33
N HIS A 117 9.80 4.23 -15.78
CA HIS A 117 8.49 4.65 -16.23
C HIS A 117 7.81 5.56 -15.20
N VAL A 118 8.42 6.73 -14.93
CA VAL A 118 7.64 7.84 -14.37
C VAL A 118 7.08 8.59 -15.57
N GLY A 119 5.81 8.36 -15.89
CA GLY A 119 5.07 9.31 -16.73
C GLY A 119 5.24 10.70 -16.12
N SER A 120 5.74 11.63 -16.92
CA SER A 120 5.96 13.05 -16.66
C SER A 120 5.01 13.68 -15.62
N GLY A 121 5.32 13.54 -14.34
CA GLY A 121 4.75 14.31 -13.25
C GLY A 121 5.85 15.19 -12.70
N LYS A 122 6.16 16.30 -13.39
CA LYS A 122 7.03 17.34 -12.85
C LYS A 122 6.40 17.83 -11.55
N ALA A 123 6.96 17.46 -10.40
CA ALA A 123 6.81 18.23 -9.18
C ALA A 123 7.65 19.50 -9.37
N THR A 124 7.00 20.58 -9.77
CA THR A 124 7.53 21.94 -9.65
C THR A 124 7.22 22.45 -8.25
N GLY A 125 8.23 22.91 -7.52
CA GLY A 125 8.12 23.61 -6.24
C GLY A 125 9.20 23.19 -5.28
#